data_AF-A0A833GQY0-F1
#
_entry.id   AF-A0A833GQY0-F1
#
_cell.length_a   1.000
_cell.length_b   1.000
_cell.length_c   1.000
_cell.angle_alpha   90.00
_cell.angle_beta   90.00
_cell.angle_gamma   90.00
#
_symmetry.space_group_name_H-M   'P 1'
#
loop_
_entity.id
_entity.type
_entity.pdbx_description
1 polymer ?
#
loop_
_entity_poly.entity_id
_entity_poly.type
_entity_poly.pdbx_seq_one_letter_code
_entity_poly.pdbx_strand_id
1 'polypeptide(L)'
;PNGDAETRLWALDGLVFNDLREGDYEAGRERVDEMESLLRANELGDEEWMAWGMKRMLLLSELGDIGGVRAMLDQVADRLPDQPEHLRVFRYNRALALFKLGDNDTAVSEALALIDEYYREFGIRPDDVVGRNAPQIRELLPKDEDLTDRLKHLADSHDLFAQALGRKSQRSTLARIHAMKFYELSQSYQSFVRVGLDLVEELVWVNDFISAREAFERNIFPILQGAGLAGPVLEARALYAVVLAYCGDHDAAANEVERLLPFEDAMDPNHRTAFQEQKAIIREVRRKGGPPQRQVVIPAPLQTLFDQRRGAPREVEPRKKVGRNEKCPCGSGKKFKICHGR
;
A
#
# COMPACT_ATOMS: atom_id res chain seq x y z
N PRO A 1 23.71 -32.28 -2.99
CA PRO A 1 22.44 -32.71 -3.61
C PRO A 1 21.27 -31.77 -3.30
N ASN A 2 21.09 -31.35 -2.03
CA ASN A 2 19.96 -30.50 -1.62
C ASN A 2 20.01 -29.04 -2.10
N GLY A 3 21.20 -28.49 -2.39
CA GLY A 3 21.34 -27.09 -2.81
C GLY A 3 20.68 -26.74 -4.15
N ASP A 4 20.36 -27.73 -5.00
CA ASP A 4 19.60 -27.50 -6.25
C ASP A 4 18.09 -27.42 -5.99
N ALA A 5 17.56 -28.28 -5.12
CA ALA A 5 16.13 -28.32 -4.79
C ALA A 5 15.70 -27.11 -3.94
N GLU A 6 16.51 -26.74 -2.95
CA GLU A 6 16.29 -25.55 -2.11
C GLU A 6 16.28 -24.27 -2.96
N THR A 7 17.32 -24.07 -3.79
CA THR A 7 17.42 -22.91 -4.68
C THR A 7 16.22 -22.83 -5.64
N ARG A 8 15.80 -23.97 -6.20
CA ARG A 8 14.63 -24.02 -7.09
C ARG A 8 13.34 -23.68 -6.36
N LEU A 9 13.17 -24.13 -5.11
CA LEU A 9 12.00 -23.80 -4.29
C LEU A 9 11.92 -22.29 -4.05
N TRP A 10 13.02 -21.64 -3.67
CA TRP A 10 13.04 -20.19 -3.46
C TRP A 10 12.84 -19.39 -4.76
N ALA A 11 13.31 -19.90 -5.89
CA ALA A 11 12.99 -19.32 -7.19
C ALA A 11 11.49 -19.43 -7.50
N LEU A 12 10.88 -20.59 -7.24
CA LEU A 12 9.45 -20.81 -7.41
C LEU A 12 8.62 -19.94 -6.45
N ASP A 13 9.06 -19.74 -5.21
CA ASP A 13 8.40 -18.87 -4.23
C ASP A 13 8.14 -17.47 -4.79
N GLY A 14 9.19 -16.88 -5.39
CA GLY A 14 9.13 -15.57 -6.02
C GLY A 14 8.24 -15.55 -7.26
N LEU A 15 8.28 -16.60 -8.08
CA LEU A 15 7.41 -16.71 -9.27
C LEU A 15 5.94 -16.85 -8.88
N VAL A 16 5.62 -17.71 -7.93
CA VAL A 16 4.26 -17.86 -7.40
C VAL A 16 3.75 -16.53 -6.85
N PHE A 17 4.58 -15.82 -6.08
CA PHE A 17 4.19 -14.49 -5.58
C PHE A 17 3.82 -13.54 -6.72
N ASN A 18 4.58 -13.54 -7.81
CA ASN A 18 4.29 -12.69 -8.96
C ASN A 18 3.01 -13.11 -9.68
N ASP A 19 2.82 -14.41 -9.91
CA ASP A 19 1.64 -14.93 -10.61
C ASP A 19 0.34 -14.63 -9.85
N LEU A 20 0.33 -14.87 -8.54
CA LEU A 20 -0.81 -14.55 -7.68
C LEU A 20 -1.10 -13.05 -7.66
N ARG A 21 -0.07 -12.20 -7.70
CA ARG A 21 -0.20 -10.74 -7.74
C ARG A 21 -0.82 -10.26 -9.06
N GLU A 22 -0.52 -10.91 -10.18
CA GLU A 22 -1.06 -10.57 -11.51
C GLU A 22 -2.42 -11.27 -11.79
N GLY A 23 -2.90 -12.11 -10.86
CA GLY A 23 -4.15 -12.84 -11.01
C GLY A 23 -4.05 -14.10 -11.90
N ASP A 24 -2.84 -14.56 -12.22
CA ASP A 24 -2.60 -15.79 -12.97
C ASP A 24 -2.61 -17.01 -12.02
N TYR A 25 -3.80 -17.35 -11.54
CA TYR A 25 -3.97 -18.41 -10.53
C TYR A 25 -3.72 -19.81 -11.08
N GLU A 26 -3.81 -20.02 -12.40
CA GLU A 26 -3.51 -21.30 -13.03
C GLU A 26 -1.99 -21.55 -12.99
N ALA A 27 -1.21 -20.60 -13.49
CA ALA A 27 0.24 -20.69 -13.46
C ALA A 27 0.77 -20.72 -12.01
N GLY A 28 0.14 -19.93 -11.12
CA GLY A 28 0.43 -19.96 -9.68
C GLY A 28 0.21 -21.34 -9.06
N ARG A 29 -0.88 -22.04 -9.43
CA ARG A 29 -1.17 -23.41 -8.94
C ARG A 29 -0.11 -24.39 -9.37
N GLU A 30 0.26 -24.41 -10.65
CA GLU A 30 1.27 -25.35 -11.18
C GLU A 30 2.59 -25.24 -10.42
N ARG A 31 3.04 -24.01 -10.14
CA ARG A 31 4.29 -23.77 -9.42
C ARG A 31 4.21 -24.11 -7.94
N VAL A 32 3.05 -23.89 -7.29
CA VAL A 32 2.82 -24.33 -5.91
C VAL A 32 2.87 -25.86 -5.81
N ASP A 33 2.30 -26.57 -6.79
CA ASP A 33 2.33 -28.05 -6.84
C ASP A 33 3.76 -28.55 -7.13
N GLU A 34 4.56 -27.80 -7.91
CA GLU A 34 5.99 -28.07 -8.12
C GLU A 34 6.81 -27.86 -6.82
N MET A 35 6.57 -26.78 -6.08
CA MET A 35 7.19 -26.57 -4.76
C MET A 35 6.87 -27.74 -3.82
N GLU A 36 5.63 -28.21 -3.79
CA GLU A 36 5.24 -29.37 -2.98
C GLU A 36 6.00 -30.64 -3.39
N SER A 37 6.17 -30.85 -4.70
CA SER A 37 6.89 -31.99 -5.25
C SER A 37 8.37 -31.96 -4.82
N LEU A 38 9.00 -30.79 -4.78
CA LEU A 38 10.36 -30.62 -4.28
C LEU A 38 10.46 -30.95 -2.78
N LEU A 39 9.52 -30.48 -1.96
CA LEU A 39 9.45 -30.77 -0.53
C LEU A 39 9.24 -32.25 -0.21
N ARG A 40 8.48 -32.97 -1.05
CA ARG A 40 8.23 -34.41 -0.85
C ARG A 40 9.38 -35.28 -1.34
N ALA A 41 10.08 -34.85 -2.38
CA ALA A 41 11.19 -35.59 -2.97
C ALA A 41 12.53 -35.37 -2.25
N ASN A 42 12.64 -34.32 -1.43
CA ASN A 42 13.87 -33.91 -0.77
C ASN A 42 13.62 -33.63 0.72
N GLU A 43 14.62 -33.88 1.57
CA GLU A 43 14.57 -33.52 2.99
C GLU A 43 14.91 -32.03 3.17
N LEU A 44 13.98 -31.15 2.78
CA LEU A 44 14.06 -29.70 3.00
C LEU A 44 13.55 -29.30 4.40
N GLY A 45 13.96 -28.13 4.88
CA GLY A 45 13.73 -27.67 6.24
C GLY A 45 12.36 -27.03 6.46
N ASP A 46 12.12 -26.63 7.72
CA ASP A 46 10.85 -26.05 8.14
C ASP A 46 10.55 -24.70 7.45
N GLU A 47 11.59 -23.95 7.07
CA GLU A 47 11.44 -22.68 6.35
C GLU A 47 10.88 -22.90 4.95
N GLU A 48 11.37 -23.89 4.21
CA GLU A 48 10.85 -24.22 2.88
C GLU A 48 9.41 -24.75 2.95
N TRP A 49 9.09 -25.56 3.96
CA TRP A 49 7.72 -26.02 4.22
C TRP A 49 6.78 -24.86 4.53
N MET A 50 7.23 -23.89 5.34
CA MET A 50 6.46 -22.70 5.67
C MET A 50 6.24 -21.83 4.43
N ALA A 51 7.27 -21.62 3.61
CA ALA A 51 7.18 -20.86 2.36
C ALA A 51 6.11 -21.44 1.42
N TRP A 52 6.17 -22.74 1.15
CA TRP A 52 5.13 -23.45 0.38
C TRP A 52 3.74 -23.33 1.02
N GLY A 53 3.64 -23.59 2.32
CA GLY A 53 2.36 -23.56 3.04
C GLY A 53 1.68 -22.19 2.94
N MET A 54 2.46 -21.11 3.06
CA MET A 54 1.97 -19.74 2.90
C MET A 54 1.49 -19.46 1.47
N LYS A 55 2.26 -19.86 0.45
CA LYS A 55 1.82 -19.69 -0.96
C LYS A 55 0.58 -20.49 -1.29
N ARG A 56 0.52 -21.75 -0.83
CA ARG A 56 -0.66 -22.61 -1.02
C ARG A 56 -1.89 -22.01 -0.38
N MET A 57 -1.77 -21.55 0.87
CA MET A 57 -2.85 -20.88 1.57
C MET A 57 -3.32 -19.61 0.86
N LEU A 58 -2.38 -18.79 0.39
CA LEU A 58 -2.70 -17.58 -0.36
C LEU A 58 -3.47 -17.92 -1.65
N LEU A 59 -2.97 -18.87 -2.45
CA LEU A 59 -3.65 -19.35 -3.65
C LEU A 59 -5.08 -19.85 -3.35
N LEU A 60 -5.25 -20.68 -2.33
CA LEU A 60 -6.56 -21.20 -1.95
C LEU A 60 -7.52 -20.09 -1.52
N SER A 61 -7.00 -19.06 -0.83
CA SER A 61 -7.81 -17.89 -0.46
C SER A 61 -8.26 -17.06 -1.66
N GLU A 62 -7.41 -16.91 -2.69
CA GLU A 62 -7.77 -16.22 -3.95
C GLU A 62 -8.87 -16.98 -4.72
N LEU A 63 -8.86 -18.30 -4.62
CA LEU A 63 -9.84 -19.17 -5.27
C LEU A 63 -11.14 -19.33 -4.46
N GLY A 64 -11.22 -18.72 -3.27
CA GLY A 64 -12.38 -18.86 -2.37
C GLY A 64 -12.53 -20.24 -1.72
N ASP A 65 -11.48 -21.06 -1.70
CA ASP A 65 -11.51 -22.40 -1.11
C ASP A 65 -11.33 -22.36 0.42
N ILE A 66 -12.44 -22.09 1.11
CA ILE A 66 -12.48 -22.00 2.58
C ILE A 66 -12.04 -23.32 3.24
N GLY A 67 -12.44 -24.46 2.67
CA GLY A 67 -12.12 -25.78 3.21
C GLY A 67 -10.62 -26.06 3.10
N GLY A 68 -10.04 -25.76 1.94
CA GLY A 68 -8.61 -25.86 1.69
C GLY A 68 -7.78 -24.96 2.60
N VAL A 69 -8.16 -23.69 2.77
CA VAL A 69 -7.43 -22.78 3.68
C VAL A 69 -7.45 -23.30 5.12
N ARG A 70 -8.59 -23.77 5.63
CA ARG A 70 -8.68 -24.32 6.99
C ARG A 70 -7.80 -25.55 7.17
N ALA A 71 -7.83 -26.48 6.21
CA ALA A 71 -6.97 -27.67 6.25
C ALA A 71 -5.47 -27.30 6.20
N MET A 72 -5.11 -26.28 5.39
CA MET A 72 -3.73 -25.79 5.34
C MET A 72 -3.28 -25.13 6.65
N LEU A 73 -4.17 -24.40 7.32
CA LEU A 73 -3.86 -23.81 8.62
C LEU A 73 -3.51 -24.86 9.66
N ASP A 74 -4.26 -25.96 9.71
CA ASP A 74 -3.98 -27.08 10.61
C ASP A 74 -2.65 -27.76 10.24
N GLN A 75 -2.41 -28.00 8.94
CA GLN A 75 -1.22 -28.69 8.46
C GLN A 75 0.08 -27.89 8.69
N VAL A 76 0.04 -26.57 8.51
CA VAL A 76 1.22 -25.72 8.68
C VAL A 76 1.48 -25.45 10.17
N ALA A 77 0.45 -25.31 10.99
CA ALA A 77 0.59 -25.03 12.43
C ALA A 77 1.46 -26.07 13.15
N ASP A 78 1.35 -27.35 12.79
CA ASP A 78 2.11 -28.44 13.41
C ASP A 78 3.61 -28.42 13.08
N ARG A 79 4.03 -27.64 12.07
CA ARG A 79 5.42 -27.56 11.59
C ARG A 79 6.01 -26.16 11.72
N LEU A 80 5.34 -25.25 12.42
CA LEU A 80 5.86 -23.90 12.61
C LEU A 80 7.14 -23.93 13.45
N PRO A 81 8.23 -23.31 13.00
CA PRO A 81 9.40 -23.10 13.83
C PRO A 81 9.03 -22.35 15.12
N ASP A 82 9.63 -22.73 16.25
CA ASP A 82 9.47 -22.02 17.53
C ASP A 82 10.31 -20.74 17.57
N GLN A 83 10.09 -19.88 16.58
CA GLN A 83 10.74 -18.57 16.43
C GLN A 83 9.67 -17.47 16.35
N PRO A 84 9.72 -16.45 17.22
CA PRO A 84 8.70 -15.40 17.26
C PRO A 84 8.45 -14.69 15.93
N GLU A 85 9.50 -14.51 15.11
CA GLU A 85 9.39 -13.88 13.79
C GLU A 85 8.57 -14.73 12.81
N HIS A 86 8.88 -16.02 12.68
CA HIS A 86 8.15 -16.95 11.81
C HIS A 86 6.67 -17.05 12.22
N LEU A 87 6.40 -17.07 13.52
CA LEU A 87 5.02 -17.08 14.05
C LEU A 87 4.25 -15.80 13.70
N ARG A 88 4.90 -14.63 13.60
CA ARG A 88 4.21 -13.39 13.18
C ARG A 88 3.91 -13.42 11.69
N VAL A 89 4.86 -13.83 10.85
CA VAL A 89 4.68 -13.92 9.40
C VAL A 89 3.55 -14.92 9.08
N PHE A 90 3.52 -16.07 9.74
CA PHE A 90 2.43 -17.03 9.58
C PHE A 90 1.08 -16.45 9.99
N ARG A 91 0.97 -15.82 11.17
CA ARG A 91 -0.28 -15.21 11.65
C ARG A 91 -0.77 -14.10 10.72
N TYR A 92 0.13 -13.31 10.16
CA TYR A 92 -0.22 -12.31 9.16
C TYR A 92 -0.82 -12.95 7.91
N ASN A 93 -0.14 -13.96 7.34
CA ASN A 93 -0.63 -14.64 6.13
C ASN A 93 -1.98 -15.36 6.38
N ARG A 94 -2.17 -15.94 7.57
CA ARG A 94 -3.45 -16.49 8.00
C ARG A 94 -4.54 -15.42 8.03
N ALA A 95 -4.28 -14.29 8.67
CA ALA A 95 -5.23 -13.19 8.76
C ALA A 95 -5.59 -12.65 7.36
N LEU A 96 -4.61 -12.54 6.46
CA LEU A 96 -4.82 -12.14 5.07
C LEU A 96 -5.69 -13.14 4.31
N ALA A 97 -5.44 -14.45 4.48
CA ALA A 97 -6.25 -15.49 3.84
C ALA A 97 -7.70 -15.46 4.34
N LEU A 98 -7.91 -15.30 5.65
CA LEU A 98 -9.24 -15.19 6.26
C LEU A 98 -9.98 -13.94 5.79
N PHE A 99 -9.29 -12.80 5.69
CA PHE A 99 -9.85 -11.58 5.11
C PHE A 99 -10.36 -11.80 3.68
N LYS A 100 -9.57 -12.45 2.82
CA LYS A 100 -9.97 -12.77 1.44
C LYS A 100 -11.18 -13.69 1.36
N LEU A 101 -11.36 -14.56 2.36
CA LEU A 101 -12.53 -15.42 2.50
C LEU A 101 -13.74 -14.72 3.17
N GLY A 102 -13.62 -13.43 3.49
CA GLY A 102 -14.68 -12.62 4.10
C GLY A 102 -14.79 -12.72 5.63
N ASP A 103 -13.87 -13.42 6.30
CA ASP A 103 -13.79 -13.48 7.77
C ASP A 103 -13.03 -12.24 8.31
N ASN A 104 -13.69 -11.09 8.15
CA ASN A 104 -13.15 -9.79 8.51
C ASN A 104 -12.90 -9.64 10.01
N ASP A 105 -13.75 -10.23 10.85
CA ASP A 105 -13.64 -10.09 12.31
C ASP A 105 -12.37 -10.76 12.83
N THR A 106 -12.07 -11.97 12.35
CA THR A 106 -10.83 -12.67 12.70
C THR A 106 -9.61 -11.94 12.14
N ALA A 107 -9.66 -11.49 10.88
CA ALA A 107 -8.58 -10.74 10.27
C ALA A 107 -8.27 -9.44 11.04
N VAL A 108 -9.30 -8.71 11.47
CA VAL A 108 -9.16 -7.50 12.30
C VAL A 108 -8.48 -7.82 13.63
N SER A 109 -8.94 -8.86 14.33
CA SER A 109 -8.38 -9.22 15.64
C SER A 109 -6.90 -9.63 15.55
N GLU A 110 -6.56 -10.45 14.55
CA GLU A 110 -5.19 -10.92 14.33
C GLU A 110 -4.25 -9.79 13.89
N ALA A 111 -4.70 -8.94 12.95
CA ALA A 111 -3.91 -7.79 12.50
C ALA A 111 -3.63 -6.81 13.66
N LEU A 112 -4.62 -6.54 14.52
CA LEU A 112 -4.42 -5.72 15.72
C LEU A 112 -3.42 -6.33 16.70
N ALA A 113 -3.50 -7.63 16.95
CA ALA A 113 -2.55 -8.32 17.83
C ALA A 113 -1.11 -8.22 17.29
N LEU A 114 -0.92 -8.38 15.98
CA LEU A 114 0.38 -8.22 15.32
C LEU A 114 0.90 -6.79 15.39
N ILE A 115 0.04 -5.80 15.15
CA ILE A 115 0.39 -4.37 15.30
C ILE A 115 0.93 -4.10 16.71
N ASP A 116 0.23 -4.57 17.74
CA ASP A 116 0.64 -4.37 19.14
C ASP A 116 1.97 -5.05 19.47
N GLU A 117 2.24 -6.23 18.88
CA GLU A 117 3.51 -6.94 19.05
C GLU A 117 4.67 -6.19 18.41
N TYR A 118 4.52 -5.71 17.18
CA TYR A 118 5.56 -4.96 16.49
C TYR A 118 5.84 -3.62 17.18
N TYR A 119 4.83 -2.91 17.68
CA TYR A 119 5.04 -1.71 18.50
C TYR A 119 5.88 -2.01 19.75
N ARG A 120 5.55 -3.10 20.46
CA ARG A 120 6.32 -3.56 21.63
C ARG A 120 7.76 -3.91 21.25
N GLU A 121 7.96 -4.60 20.13
CA GLU A 121 9.29 -4.96 19.63
C GLU A 121 10.13 -3.72 19.31
N PHE A 122 9.55 -2.72 18.65
CA PHE A 122 10.24 -1.48 18.33
C PHE A 122 10.44 -0.53 19.51
N GLY A 123 9.86 -0.83 20.68
CA GLY A 123 9.95 0.01 21.87
C GLY A 123 9.24 1.36 21.73
N ILE A 124 8.24 1.46 20.83
CA ILE A 124 7.46 2.68 20.59
C ILE A 124 5.95 2.42 20.76
N ARG A 125 5.17 3.46 20.99
CA ARG A 125 3.71 3.38 21.09
C ARG A 125 3.04 3.96 19.83
N PRO A 126 1.78 3.58 19.52
CA PRO A 126 1.03 4.23 18.44
C PRO A 126 1.01 5.75 18.55
N ASP A 127 0.88 6.28 19.77
CA ASP A 127 0.89 7.72 20.05
C ASP A 127 2.21 8.40 19.68
N ASP A 128 3.34 7.69 19.65
CA ASP A 128 4.63 8.25 19.26
C ASP A 128 4.71 8.51 17.74
N VAL A 129 3.92 7.79 16.95
CA VAL A 129 3.83 7.93 15.49
C VAL A 129 2.96 9.14 15.10
N VAL A 130 1.97 9.47 15.92
CA VAL A 130 1.04 10.57 15.64
C VAL A 130 1.79 11.91 15.61
N GLY A 131 1.59 12.68 14.53
CA GLY A 131 2.25 13.97 14.31
C GLY A 131 3.71 13.90 13.83
N ARG A 132 4.31 12.71 13.69
CA ARG A 132 5.67 12.52 13.16
C ARG A 132 5.65 11.96 11.74
N ASN A 133 6.58 12.40 10.88
CA ASN A 133 6.83 11.75 9.58
C ASN A 133 7.93 10.69 9.74
N ALA A 134 8.16 9.89 8.68
CA ALA A 134 9.13 8.79 8.71
C ALA A 134 10.50 9.18 9.31
N PRO A 135 11.15 10.31 8.94
CA PRO A 135 12.44 10.66 9.54
C PRO A 135 12.39 10.85 11.07
N GLN A 136 11.35 11.49 11.60
CA GLN A 136 11.20 11.68 13.05
C GLN A 136 10.84 10.37 13.78
N ILE A 137 10.18 9.44 13.10
CA ILE A 137 9.93 8.10 13.66
C ILE A 137 11.22 7.30 13.68
N ARG A 138 12.06 7.39 12.64
CA ARG A 138 13.36 6.70 12.58
C ARG A 138 14.25 7.04 13.77
N GLU A 139 14.18 8.26 14.29
CA GLU A 139 14.92 8.71 15.47
C GLU A 139 14.54 7.99 16.76
N LEU A 140 13.32 7.43 16.83
CA LEU A 140 12.80 6.69 17.99
C LEU A 140 13.10 5.19 17.94
N LEU A 141 13.54 4.67 16.78
CA LEU A 141 13.76 3.25 16.54
C LEU A 141 15.21 2.83 16.88
N PRO A 142 15.44 1.53 17.16
CA PRO A 142 16.79 0.97 17.28
C PRO A 142 17.68 1.31 16.09
N LYS A 143 18.95 1.65 16.35
CA LYS A 143 19.89 2.19 15.34
C LYS A 143 20.95 1.19 14.88
N ASP A 144 21.14 0.14 15.67
CA ASP A 144 22.16 -0.90 15.54
C ASP A 144 21.70 -2.12 14.73
N GLU A 145 20.44 -2.11 14.28
CA GLU A 145 19.83 -3.22 13.54
C GLU A 145 19.20 -2.74 12.22
N ASP A 146 19.18 -3.63 11.23
CA ASP A 146 18.29 -3.49 10.08
C ASP A 146 16.86 -3.84 10.51
N LEU A 147 15.94 -2.90 10.26
CA LEU A 147 14.54 -3.01 10.64
C LEU A 147 13.63 -3.13 9.41
N THR A 148 14.19 -3.17 8.20
CA THR A 148 13.44 -3.00 6.94
C THR A 148 12.25 -3.95 6.84
N ASP A 149 12.46 -5.26 7.01
CA ASP A 149 11.39 -6.26 6.91
C ASP A 149 10.38 -6.16 8.05
N ARG A 150 10.84 -5.96 9.29
CA ARG A 150 9.95 -5.79 10.44
C ARG A 150 9.07 -4.55 10.31
N LEU A 151 9.61 -3.44 9.79
CA LEU A 151 8.86 -2.21 9.53
C LEU A 151 7.82 -2.42 8.43
N LYS A 152 8.20 -3.17 7.38
CA LYS A 152 7.26 -3.57 6.34
C LYS A 152 6.13 -4.44 6.91
N HIS A 153 6.43 -5.43 7.76
CA HIS A 153 5.40 -6.29 8.36
C HIS A 153 4.44 -5.51 9.29
N LEU A 154 4.93 -4.52 10.03
CA LEU A 154 4.06 -3.60 10.77
C LEU A 154 3.16 -2.79 9.82
N ALA A 155 3.72 -2.29 8.70
CA ALA A 155 2.95 -1.57 7.70
C ALA A 155 1.86 -2.44 7.06
N ASP A 156 2.22 -3.67 6.67
CA ASP A 156 1.31 -4.68 6.12
C ASP A 156 0.19 -5.01 7.11
N SER A 157 0.50 -5.13 8.41
CA SER A 157 -0.50 -5.39 9.45
C SER A 157 -1.48 -4.23 9.63
N HIS A 158 -0.99 -2.97 9.61
CA HIS A 158 -1.85 -1.78 9.63
C HIS A 158 -2.76 -1.71 8.42
N ASP A 159 -2.23 -2.01 7.23
CA ASP A 159 -3.02 -1.98 6.01
C ASP A 159 -4.08 -3.09 5.97
N LEU A 160 -3.72 -4.32 6.34
CA LEU A 160 -4.67 -5.41 6.49
C LEU A 160 -5.78 -5.06 7.49
N PHE A 161 -5.43 -4.49 8.64
CA PHE A 161 -6.41 -4.01 9.62
C PHE A 161 -7.36 -2.97 9.00
N ALA A 162 -6.83 -1.99 8.26
CA ALA A 162 -7.63 -0.96 7.62
C ALA A 162 -8.56 -1.52 6.53
N GLN A 163 -8.09 -2.50 5.75
CA GLN A 163 -8.89 -3.21 4.74
C GLN A 163 -9.99 -4.07 5.38
N ALA A 164 -9.65 -4.89 6.38
CA ALA A 164 -10.55 -5.81 7.04
C ALA A 164 -11.66 -5.11 7.84
N LEU A 165 -11.43 -3.88 8.32
CA LEU A 165 -12.50 -3.07 8.91
C LEU A 165 -13.68 -2.85 7.94
N GLY A 166 -13.42 -2.87 6.63
CA GLY A 166 -14.40 -2.80 5.53
C GLY A 166 -15.18 -1.48 5.42
N ARG A 167 -15.32 -0.73 6.52
CA ARG A 167 -16.01 0.56 6.60
C ARG A 167 -14.99 1.69 6.70
N LYS A 168 -15.10 2.66 5.80
CA LYS A 168 -14.40 3.94 5.87
C LYS A 168 -14.72 4.63 7.21
N SER A 169 -13.68 4.91 8.01
CA SER A 169 -13.78 5.30 9.41
C SER A 169 -12.51 6.01 9.88
N GLN A 170 -12.58 6.72 11.02
CA GLN A 170 -11.38 7.32 11.59
C GLN A 170 -10.29 6.28 11.93
N ARG A 171 -10.68 5.04 12.28
CA ARG A 171 -9.74 3.96 12.60
C ARG A 171 -8.99 3.48 11.36
N SER A 172 -9.70 3.21 10.26
CA SER A 172 -9.07 2.82 8.99
C SER A 172 -8.21 3.95 8.43
N THR A 173 -8.67 5.21 8.50
CA THR A 173 -7.87 6.38 8.10
C THR A 173 -6.54 6.46 8.87
N LEU A 174 -6.57 6.33 10.20
CA LEU A 174 -5.35 6.37 11.02
C LEU A 174 -4.42 5.18 10.74
N ALA A 175 -4.97 3.98 10.59
CA ALA A 175 -4.19 2.79 10.24
C ALA A 175 -3.49 2.96 8.89
N ARG A 176 -4.16 3.52 7.87
CA ARG A 176 -3.53 3.83 6.56
C ARG A 176 -2.39 4.83 6.68
N ILE A 177 -2.58 5.89 7.47
CA ILE A 177 -1.50 6.88 7.72
C ILE A 177 -0.30 6.21 8.39
N HIS A 178 -0.55 5.30 9.35
CA HIS A 178 0.52 4.55 10.01
C HIS A 178 1.22 3.61 9.02
N ALA A 179 0.46 2.82 8.25
CA ALA A 179 0.98 1.95 7.19
C ALA A 179 1.88 2.72 6.21
N MET A 180 1.42 3.86 5.69
CA MET A 180 2.23 4.71 4.80
C MET A 180 3.57 5.11 5.44
N LYS A 181 3.57 5.57 6.70
CA LYS A 181 4.81 5.97 7.37
C LYS A 181 5.80 4.81 7.51
N PHE A 182 5.31 3.61 7.82
CA PHE A 182 6.16 2.44 7.97
C PHE A 182 6.60 1.85 6.63
N TYR A 183 5.78 1.90 5.57
CA TYR A 183 6.22 1.58 4.22
C TYR A 183 7.28 2.52 3.69
N GLU A 184 7.20 3.81 4.06
CA GLU A 184 8.25 4.76 3.71
C GLU A 184 9.57 4.42 4.43
N LEU A 185 9.51 4.08 5.72
CA LEU A 185 10.67 3.66 6.49
C LEU A 185 11.30 2.36 5.98
N SER A 186 10.48 1.41 5.52
CA SER A 186 10.94 0.15 4.90
C SER A 186 11.21 0.28 3.40
N GLN A 187 11.13 1.49 2.82
CA GLN A 187 11.32 1.75 1.39
C GLN A 187 10.41 0.94 0.45
N SER A 188 9.27 0.47 0.97
CA SER A 188 8.24 -0.27 0.23
C SER A 188 7.31 0.69 -0.53
N TYR A 189 7.88 1.46 -1.46
CA TYR A 189 7.20 2.61 -2.08
C TYR A 189 5.99 2.24 -2.94
N GLN A 190 5.93 1.03 -3.51
CA GLN A 190 4.73 0.59 -4.23
C GLN A 190 3.54 0.44 -3.27
N SER A 191 3.73 -0.23 -2.15
CA SER A 191 2.71 -0.36 -1.10
C SER A 191 2.35 0.98 -0.48
N PHE A 192 3.34 1.86 -0.28
CA PHE A 192 3.11 3.25 0.16
C PHE A 192 2.12 3.97 -0.75
N VAL A 193 2.35 3.91 -2.07
CA VAL A 193 1.50 4.61 -3.04
C VAL A 193 0.11 3.99 -3.05
N ARG A 194 0.00 2.66 -3.11
CA ARG A 194 -1.30 1.97 -3.10
C ARG A 194 -2.13 2.36 -1.87
N VAL A 195 -1.58 2.23 -0.66
CA VAL A 195 -2.28 2.62 0.58
C VAL A 195 -2.57 4.12 0.63
N GLY A 196 -1.70 4.93 0.03
CA GLY A 196 -1.93 6.37 -0.15
C GLY A 196 -3.16 6.66 -1.01
N LEU A 197 -3.37 5.92 -2.11
CA LEU A 197 -4.57 6.06 -2.93
C LEU A 197 -5.82 5.62 -2.15
N ASP A 198 -5.76 4.49 -1.42
CA ASP A 198 -6.86 4.05 -0.55
C ASP A 198 -7.23 5.12 0.51
N LEU A 199 -6.22 5.77 1.10
CA LEU A 199 -6.41 6.88 2.04
C LEU A 199 -7.11 8.07 1.37
N VAL A 200 -6.68 8.44 0.16
CA VAL A 200 -7.30 9.54 -0.59
C VAL A 200 -8.76 9.24 -0.89
N GLU A 201 -9.08 8.03 -1.36
CA GLU A 201 -10.47 7.64 -1.61
C GLU A 201 -11.33 7.67 -0.35
N GLU A 202 -10.75 7.33 0.79
CA GLU A 202 -11.42 7.43 2.09
C GLU A 202 -11.66 8.88 2.51
N LEU A 203 -10.67 9.75 2.34
CA LEU A 203 -10.80 11.20 2.58
C LEU A 203 -11.85 11.84 1.67
N VAL A 204 -11.87 11.48 0.38
CA VAL A 204 -12.92 11.92 -0.57
C VAL A 204 -14.29 11.46 -0.11
N TRP A 205 -14.43 10.22 0.37
CA TRP A 205 -15.71 9.68 0.84
C TRP A 205 -16.26 10.42 2.08
N VAL A 206 -15.38 10.88 2.98
CA VAL A 206 -15.79 11.74 4.12
C VAL A 206 -15.84 13.23 3.78
N ASN A 207 -15.75 13.61 2.50
CA ASN A 207 -15.70 14.98 2.00
C ASN A 207 -14.51 15.81 2.51
N ASP A 208 -13.40 15.17 2.90
CA ASP A 208 -12.17 15.86 3.29
C ASP A 208 -11.22 16.03 2.11
N PHE A 209 -11.62 16.87 1.17
CA PHE A 209 -10.92 17.08 -0.10
C PHE A 209 -9.59 17.81 0.07
N ILE A 210 -9.51 18.74 1.02
CA ILE A 210 -8.26 19.45 1.33
C ILE A 210 -7.20 18.46 1.83
N SER A 211 -7.53 17.58 2.79
CA SER A 211 -6.57 16.57 3.23
C SER A 211 -6.26 15.54 2.14
N ALA A 212 -7.23 15.18 1.28
CA ALA A 212 -6.97 14.33 0.11
C ALA A 212 -5.95 14.98 -0.85
N ARG A 213 -6.07 16.29 -1.10
CA ARG A 213 -5.12 17.06 -1.91
C ARG A 213 -3.74 17.09 -1.27
N GLU A 214 -3.67 17.37 0.04
CA GLU A 214 -2.40 17.37 0.77
C GLU A 214 -1.72 16.00 0.77
N ALA A 215 -2.49 14.90 0.87
CA ALA A 215 -1.95 13.54 0.77
C ALA A 215 -1.23 13.33 -0.57
N PHE A 216 -1.81 13.80 -1.68
CA PHE A 216 -1.15 13.78 -2.99
C PHE A 216 0.08 14.66 -3.06
N GLU A 217 -0.07 15.96 -2.80
CA GLU A 217 0.96 16.95 -3.06
C GLU A 217 2.18 16.81 -2.15
N ARG A 218 1.97 16.44 -0.87
CA ARG A 218 3.04 16.35 0.13
C ARG A 218 3.63 14.96 0.28
N ASN A 219 2.92 13.91 -0.10
CA ASN A 219 3.33 12.53 0.19
C ASN A 219 3.42 11.68 -1.08
N ILE A 220 2.29 11.45 -1.77
CA ILE A 220 2.22 10.48 -2.88
C ILE A 220 3.06 10.93 -4.08
N PHE A 221 2.92 12.18 -4.56
CA PHE A 221 3.68 12.65 -5.72
C PHE A 221 5.19 12.75 -5.50
N PRO A 222 5.69 13.24 -4.35
CA PRO A 222 7.12 13.18 -4.05
C PRO A 222 7.68 11.76 -4.12
N ILE A 223 7.00 10.77 -3.52
CA ILE A 223 7.46 9.37 -3.54
C ILE A 223 7.37 8.76 -4.94
N LEU A 224 6.26 8.94 -5.65
CA LEU A 224 6.10 8.48 -7.05
C LEU A 224 7.25 8.95 -7.94
N GLN A 225 7.62 10.23 -7.83
CA GLN A 225 8.68 10.83 -8.63
C GLN A 225 10.08 10.41 -8.16
N GLY A 226 10.32 10.43 -6.84
CA GLY A 226 11.62 10.11 -6.26
C GLY A 226 12.02 8.65 -6.46
N ALA A 227 11.05 7.73 -6.35
CA ALA A 227 11.28 6.30 -6.54
C ALA A 227 11.11 5.84 -8.01
N GLY A 228 10.73 6.74 -8.93
CA GLY A 228 10.58 6.40 -10.35
C GLY A 228 9.48 5.39 -10.66
N LEU A 229 8.42 5.34 -9.84
CA LEU A 229 7.33 4.38 -9.99
C LEU A 229 6.43 4.77 -11.16
N ALA A 230 6.53 4.06 -12.28
CA ALA A 230 5.72 4.34 -13.48
C ALA A 230 4.31 3.72 -13.43
N GLY A 231 4.18 2.52 -12.86
CA GLY A 231 2.93 1.74 -12.84
C GLY A 231 1.73 2.53 -12.30
N PRO A 232 1.76 3.01 -11.05
CA PRO A 232 0.62 3.68 -10.43
C PRO A 232 0.40 5.15 -10.87
N VAL A 233 1.19 5.68 -11.83
CA VAL A 233 1.12 7.11 -12.18
C VAL A 233 -0.21 7.50 -12.78
N LEU A 234 -0.76 6.67 -13.68
CA LEU A 234 -2.00 6.98 -14.38
C LEU A 234 -3.17 7.02 -13.40
N GLU A 235 -3.29 6.00 -12.56
CA GLU A 235 -4.30 5.90 -11.51
C GLU A 235 -4.21 7.08 -10.52
N ALA A 236 -3.01 7.36 -9.99
CA ALA A 236 -2.79 8.46 -9.07
C ALA A 236 -3.18 9.82 -9.66
N ARG A 237 -2.84 10.07 -10.93
CA ARG A 237 -3.20 11.32 -11.63
C ARG A 237 -4.70 11.42 -11.90
N ALA A 238 -5.33 10.30 -12.24
CA ALA A 238 -6.76 10.25 -12.52
C ALA A 238 -7.58 10.55 -11.25
N LEU A 239 -7.23 9.92 -10.12
CA LEU A 239 -7.84 10.21 -8.83
C LEU A 239 -7.53 11.65 -8.34
N TYR A 240 -6.31 12.16 -8.59
CA TYR A 240 -5.98 13.54 -8.27
C TYR A 240 -6.83 14.57 -9.04
N ALA A 241 -7.19 14.28 -10.30
CA ALA A 241 -8.10 15.12 -11.07
C ALA A 241 -9.48 15.24 -10.39
N VAL A 242 -9.99 14.15 -9.81
CA VAL A 242 -11.23 14.15 -9.02
C VAL A 242 -11.08 15.00 -7.76
N VAL A 243 -9.98 14.84 -7.03
CA VAL A 243 -9.69 15.63 -5.83
C VAL A 243 -9.63 17.13 -6.14
N LEU A 244 -8.96 17.51 -7.24
CA LEU A 244 -8.89 18.90 -7.71
C LEU A 244 -10.28 19.45 -8.02
N ALA A 245 -11.13 18.67 -8.68
CA ALA A 245 -12.50 19.08 -8.98
C ALA A 245 -13.32 19.33 -7.71
N TYR A 246 -13.22 18.43 -6.71
CA TYR A 246 -13.89 18.64 -5.41
C TYR A 246 -13.32 19.81 -4.61
N CYS A 247 -12.03 20.14 -4.77
CA CYS A 247 -11.44 21.35 -4.21
C CYS A 247 -11.86 22.64 -4.93
N GLY A 248 -12.68 22.56 -6.00
CA GLY A 248 -13.10 23.70 -6.81
C GLY A 248 -12.09 24.13 -7.88
N ASP A 249 -10.96 23.44 -8.02
CA ASP A 249 -9.93 23.72 -9.01
C ASP A 249 -10.25 23.01 -10.34
N HIS A 250 -11.36 23.41 -10.95
CA HIS A 250 -11.93 22.72 -12.11
C HIS A 250 -11.04 22.78 -13.35
N ASP A 251 -10.26 23.85 -13.52
CA ASP A 251 -9.35 23.97 -14.65
C ASP A 251 -8.12 23.08 -14.47
N ALA A 252 -7.56 22.97 -13.26
CA ALA A 252 -6.50 22.00 -12.99
C ALA A 252 -6.99 20.56 -13.17
N ALA A 253 -8.20 20.25 -12.70
CA ALA A 253 -8.82 18.94 -12.90
C ALA A 253 -8.98 18.61 -14.40
N ALA A 254 -9.46 19.55 -15.20
CA ALA A 254 -9.58 19.39 -16.65
C ALA A 254 -8.22 19.18 -17.33
N ASN A 255 -7.18 19.87 -16.89
CA ASN A 255 -5.82 19.70 -17.41
C ASN A 255 -5.25 18.31 -17.12
N GLU A 256 -5.51 17.74 -15.93
CA GLU A 256 -5.11 16.36 -15.63
C GLU A 256 -5.85 15.35 -16.52
N VAL A 257 -7.16 15.53 -16.72
CA VAL A 257 -7.93 14.69 -17.65
C VAL A 257 -7.34 14.77 -19.06
N GLU A 258 -7.11 15.97 -19.60
CA GLU A 258 -6.57 16.16 -20.96
C GLU A 258 -5.22 15.44 -21.15
N ARG A 259 -4.36 15.45 -20.13
CA ARG A 259 -3.07 14.75 -20.16
C ARG A 259 -3.20 13.24 -20.18
N LEU A 260 -4.26 12.70 -19.58
CA LEU A 260 -4.51 11.27 -19.47
C LEU A 260 -5.26 10.70 -20.68
N LEU A 261 -6.02 11.52 -21.43
CA LEU A 261 -6.78 11.09 -22.62
C LEU A 261 -5.96 10.25 -23.62
N PRO A 262 -4.69 10.60 -23.96
CA PRO A 262 -3.92 9.81 -24.91
C PRO A 262 -3.58 8.38 -24.45
N PHE A 263 -3.70 8.10 -23.15
CA PHE A 263 -3.40 6.80 -22.56
C PHE A 263 -4.64 5.95 -22.31
N GLU A 264 -5.83 6.53 -22.42
CA GLU A 264 -7.11 5.92 -22.06
C GLU A 264 -7.35 4.59 -22.80
N ASP A 265 -7.07 4.55 -24.11
CA ASP A 265 -7.24 3.34 -24.92
C ASP A 265 -6.18 2.26 -24.64
N ALA A 266 -5.09 2.61 -23.96
CA ALA A 266 -4.02 1.69 -23.57
C ALA A 266 -4.13 1.23 -22.10
N MET A 267 -5.01 1.85 -21.30
CA MET A 267 -5.32 1.37 -19.95
C MET A 267 -5.99 -0.01 -20.04
N ASP A 268 -5.73 -0.88 -19.06
CA ASP A 268 -6.50 -2.10 -18.89
C ASP A 268 -8.00 -1.76 -18.64
N PRO A 269 -8.91 -2.71 -18.87
CA PRO A 269 -10.34 -2.45 -18.83
C PRO A 269 -10.85 -1.87 -17.50
N ASN A 270 -10.26 -2.27 -16.36
CA ASN A 270 -10.70 -1.82 -15.05
C ASN A 270 -10.29 -0.36 -14.82
N HIS A 271 -9.02 -0.02 -15.05
CA HIS A 271 -8.56 1.37 -14.93
C HIS A 271 -9.24 2.30 -15.94
N ARG A 272 -9.49 1.83 -17.17
CA ARG A 272 -10.23 2.61 -18.17
C ARG A 272 -11.64 2.93 -17.70
N THR A 273 -12.36 1.93 -17.18
CA THR A 273 -13.73 2.10 -16.66
C THR A 273 -13.74 3.10 -15.51
N ALA A 274 -12.86 2.93 -14.53
CA ALA A 274 -12.70 3.87 -13.43
C ALA A 274 -12.41 5.29 -13.93
N PHE A 275 -11.52 5.46 -14.91
CA PHE A 275 -11.22 6.78 -15.47
C PHE A 275 -12.43 7.43 -16.17
N GLN A 276 -13.32 6.66 -16.82
CA GLN A 276 -14.57 7.20 -17.37
C GLN A 276 -15.50 7.73 -16.28
N GLU A 277 -15.67 6.95 -15.22
CA GLU A 277 -16.51 7.33 -14.08
C GLU A 277 -15.98 8.60 -13.42
N GLN A 278 -14.67 8.69 -13.24
CA GLN A 278 -14.00 9.88 -12.71
C GLN A 278 -14.20 11.11 -13.61
N LYS A 279 -14.12 10.97 -14.94
CA LYS A 279 -14.46 12.06 -15.87
C LYS A 279 -15.92 12.51 -15.72
N ALA A 280 -16.85 11.58 -15.49
CA ALA A 280 -18.25 11.91 -15.24
C ALA A 280 -18.42 12.69 -13.92
N ILE A 281 -17.73 12.27 -12.85
CA ILE A 281 -17.70 12.98 -11.56
C ILE A 281 -17.18 14.41 -11.75
N ILE A 282 -16.04 14.59 -12.43
CA ILE A 282 -15.42 15.91 -12.65
C ILE A 282 -16.37 16.85 -13.40
N ARG A 283 -17.05 16.35 -14.45
CA ARG A 283 -18.04 17.13 -15.22
C ARG A 283 -19.22 17.54 -14.34
N GLU A 284 -19.71 16.62 -13.51
CA GLU A 284 -20.88 16.89 -12.67
C GLU A 284 -20.56 17.87 -11.54
N VAL A 285 -19.41 17.71 -10.88
CA VAL A 285 -18.91 18.64 -9.86
C VAL A 285 -18.72 20.05 -10.43
N ARG A 286 -18.18 20.18 -11.65
CA ARG A 286 -18.06 21.48 -12.33
C ARG A 286 -19.43 22.13 -12.60
N ARG A 287 -20.46 21.33 -12.88
CA ARG A 287 -21.79 21.81 -13.25
C ARG A 287 -22.68 22.15 -12.05
N LYS A 288 -22.66 21.30 -11.02
CA LYS A 288 -23.55 21.39 -9.85
C LYS A 288 -22.87 21.89 -8.58
N GLY A 289 -21.54 21.94 -8.56
CA GLY A 289 -20.76 22.02 -7.32
C GLY A 289 -20.58 20.65 -6.68
N GLY A 290 -19.52 20.52 -5.88
CA GLY A 290 -19.28 19.36 -5.02
C GLY A 290 -20.02 19.46 -3.68
N PRO A 291 -20.08 18.39 -2.89
CA PRO A 291 -20.52 18.48 -1.50
C PRO A 291 -19.60 19.41 -0.70
N PRO A 292 -20.04 19.97 0.44
CA PRO A 292 -19.22 20.87 1.24
C PRO A 292 -17.98 20.15 1.78
N GLN A 293 -16.85 20.83 1.77
CA GLN A 293 -15.63 20.39 2.44
C GLN A 293 -15.91 20.13 3.92
N ARG A 294 -15.48 18.96 4.40
CA ARG A 294 -15.52 18.61 5.83
C ARG A 294 -14.64 19.57 6.61
N GLN A 295 -15.19 20.13 7.68
CA GLN A 295 -14.40 20.91 8.64
C GLN A 295 -13.72 19.95 9.62
N VAL A 296 -12.39 19.92 9.58
CA VAL A 296 -11.57 19.20 10.56
C VAL A 296 -11.09 20.21 11.59
N VAL A 297 -11.66 20.15 12.80
CA VAL A 297 -11.25 20.99 13.92
C VAL A 297 -10.28 20.20 14.78
N ILE A 298 -9.01 20.61 14.75
CA ILE A 298 -7.99 20.07 15.65
C ILE A 298 -7.93 20.99 16.88
N PRO A 299 -8.17 20.47 18.10
CA PRO A 299 -8.01 21.25 19.33
C PRO A 299 -6.62 21.89 19.40
N ALA A 300 -6.53 23.16 19.82
CA ALA A 300 -5.27 23.91 19.87
C ALA A 300 -4.13 23.17 20.60
N PRO A 301 -4.35 22.49 21.74
CA PRO A 301 -3.28 21.70 22.38
C PRO A 301 -2.73 20.58 21.49
N LEU A 302 -3.60 19.91 20.73
CA LEU A 302 -3.19 18.86 19.79
C LEU A 302 -2.49 19.46 18.58
N GLN A 303 -2.94 20.61 18.09
CA GLN A 303 -2.27 21.33 17.00
C GLN A 303 -0.83 21.69 17.39
N THR A 304 -0.63 22.28 18.58
CA THR A 304 0.71 22.60 19.09
C THR A 304 1.58 21.36 19.25
N LEU A 305 1.01 20.25 19.75
CA LEU A 305 1.74 18.97 19.84
C LEU A 305 2.17 18.47 18.46
N PHE A 306 1.30 18.56 17.44
CA PHE A 306 1.64 18.16 16.09
C PHE A 306 2.71 19.06 15.49
N ASP A 307 2.64 20.37 15.68
CA ASP A 307 3.63 21.31 15.18
C ASP A 307 5.01 21.09 15.83
N GLN A 308 5.07 20.66 17.09
CA GLN A 308 6.32 20.30 17.78
C GLN A 308 6.90 18.97 17.30
N ARG A 309 6.05 17.99 16.98
CA ARG A 309 6.46 16.65 16.53
C ARG A 309 6.79 16.60 15.05
N ARG A 310 6.16 17.47 14.27
CA ARG A 310 6.45 17.64 12.85
C ARG A 310 7.84 18.24 12.77
N GLY A 311 8.80 17.49 12.25
CA GLY A 311 10.12 18.04 11.99
C GLY A 311 10.06 19.14 10.93
N ALA A 312 11.21 19.73 10.60
CA ALA A 312 11.30 20.70 9.52
C ALA A 312 10.54 20.15 8.29
N PRO A 313 9.74 20.98 7.59
CA PRO A 313 9.16 20.57 6.32
C PRO A 313 10.28 19.92 5.53
N ARG A 314 10.01 18.76 4.90
CA ARG A 314 10.96 18.24 3.92
C ARG A 314 11.31 19.41 3.03
N GLU A 315 12.56 19.86 3.08
CA GLU A 315 13.15 20.53 1.94
C GLU A 315 13.15 19.44 0.88
N VAL A 316 12.02 19.30 0.19
CA VAL A 316 12.07 18.89 -1.19
C VAL A 316 13.02 19.90 -1.76
N GLU A 317 14.29 19.52 -1.98
CA GLU A 317 15.24 20.38 -2.68
C GLU A 317 14.42 21.01 -3.80
N PRO A 318 14.26 22.35 -3.82
CA PRO A 318 13.37 22.99 -4.77
C PRO A 318 13.84 22.45 -6.10
N ARG A 319 12.99 21.60 -6.71
CA ARG A 319 13.30 20.83 -7.93
C ARG A 319 14.18 21.73 -8.74
N LYS A 320 15.43 21.32 -9.01
CA LYS A 320 16.37 22.07 -9.84
C LYS A 320 15.54 22.73 -10.94
N LYS A 321 15.37 24.05 -10.85
CA LYS A 321 14.23 24.78 -11.45
C LYS A 321 14.10 24.28 -12.88
N VAL A 322 13.08 23.44 -13.16
CA VAL A 322 13.06 22.69 -14.41
C VAL A 322 13.07 23.71 -15.52
N GLY A 323 14.17 23.74 -16.26
CA GLY A 323 14.41 24.78 -17.23
C GLY A 323 13.23 24.80 -18.20
N ARG A 324 12.79 25.99 -18.61
CA ARG A 324 11.66 26.15 -19.55
C ARG A 324 11.79 25.21 -20.78
N ASN A 325 13.03 24.86 -21.17
CA ASN A 325 13.35 23.97 -22.28
C ASN A 325 13.79 22.54 -21.89
N GLU A 326 13.90 22.19 -20.61
CA GLU A 326 14.25 20.84 -20.14
C GLU A 326 13.08 19.88 -20.30
N LYS A 327 13.35 18.57 -20.31
CA LYS A 327 12.29 17.56 -20.38
C LYS A 327 11.40 17.67 -19.15
N CYS A 328 10.10 17.63 -19.39
CA CYS A 328 9.11 17.75 -18.35
C CYS A 328 9.19 16.54 -17.41
N PRO A 329 9.23 16.74 -16.09
CA PRO A 329 9.40 15.66 -15.12
C PRO A 329 8.15 14.77 -14.98
N CYS A 330 7.10 15.02 -15.76
CA CYS A 330 5.94 14.13 -15.89
C CYS A 330 6.18 12.95 -16.84
N GLY A 331 7.40 12.78 -17.37
CA GLY A 331 7.74 11.67 -18.27
C GLY A 331 7.23 11.78 -19.71
N SER A 332 6.57 12.89 -20.09
CA SER A 332 5.96 13.06 -21.42
C SER A 332 6.96 13.17 -22.59
N GLY A 333 8.26 13.27 -22.30
CA GLY A 333 9.31 13.55 -23.28
C GLY A 333 9.31 14.99 -23.84
N LYS A 334 8.26 15.78 -23.58
CA LYS A 334 8.13 17.18 -24.05
C LYS A 334 8.91 18.15 -23.17
N LYS A 335 9.25 19.34 -23.70
CA LYS A 335 9.87 20.42 -22.93
C LYS A 335 8.90 20.96 -21.87
N PHE A 336 9.40 21.36 -20.69
CA PHE A 336 8.59 21.82 -19.57
C PHE A 336 7.60 22.92 -19.97
N LYS A 337 8.01 23.93 -20.72
CA LYS A 337 7.13 25.01 -21.24
C LYS A 337 5.98 24.57 -22.12
N ILE A 338 6.11 23.40 -22.74
CA ILE A 338 5.11 22.83 -23.65
C ILE A 338 4.16 21.93 -22.86
N CYS A 339 4.52 21.55 -21.63
CA CYS A 339 3.80 20.56 -20.84
C CYS A 339 3.22 21.15 -19.54
N HIS A 340 4.05 21.48 -18.56
CA HIS A 340 3.62 21.95 -17.22
C HIS A 340 4.04 23.40 -16.91
N GLY A 341 4.83 24.04 -17.77
CA GLY A 341 5.32 25.41 -17.61
C GLY A 341 4.50 26.44 -18.41
N ARG A 342 3.18 26.23 -18.52
CA ARG A 342 2.24 27.20 -19.07
C ARG A 342 1.69 28.07 -17.96
#